data_AF-H0FA38-F1
#
_entry.id   AF-H0FA38-F1
#
_cell.length_a   1.000
_cell.length_b   1.000
_cell.length_c   1.000
_cell.angle_alpha   90.00
_cell.angle_beta   90.00
_cell.angle_gamma   90.00
#
_symmetry.space_group_name_H-M   'P 1'
#
loop_
_entity.id
_entity.type
_entity.pdbx_description
1 polymer ?
#
loop_
_entity_poly.entity_id
_entity_poly.type
_entity_poly.pdbx_seq_one_letter_code
_entity_poly.pdbx_strand_id
1 'polypeptide(L)'
;MAQLQGIADRDQAEALRGFSVQAPRGSFPAPEEDEYYWVDLIGCALYTSANGEPALIGVVGEVLDNGAHAVLKVLLQKAGAEGPESILDAKGRPAEMLVPFVRAHIHAVDLAARRIDSDWPVEF
;
A
#
# COMPACT_ATOMS: atom_id res chain seq x y z
N MET A 1 6.15 -43.29 -19.47
CA MET A 1 6.30 -41.99 -20.16
C MET A 1 4.92 -41.42 -20.42
N ALA A 2 4.61 -40.25 -19.87
CA ALA A 2 3.66 -39.23 -20.36
C ALA A 2 3.56 -38.10 -19.31
N GLN A 3 3.86 -36.86 -19.70
CA GLN A 3 3.67 -35.61 -18.94
C GLN A 3 2.63 -34.74 -19.66
N LEU A 4 1.75 -34.13 -18.88
CA LEU A 4 0.97 -32.89 -19.10
C LEU A 4 0.64 -32.42 -17.67
N GLN A 5 1.34 -31.46 -17.04
CA GLN A 5 1.38 -30.01 -17.24
C GLN A 5 0.02 -29.34 -17.01
N GLY A 6 -0.13 -28.66 -15.86
CA GLY A 6 -1.18 -27.65 -15.63
C GLY A 6 -2.06 -27.90 -14.39
N ILE A 7 -1.51 -27.64 -13.21
CA ILE A 7 -2.15 -27.24 -11.93
C ILE A 7 -3.46 -27.96 -11.58
N ALA A 8 -3.35 -28.95 -10.70
CA ALA A 8 -4.47 -29.49 -9.93
C ALA A 8 -4.15 -29.39 -8.43
N ASP A 9 -5.03 -28.69 -7.73
CA ASP A 9 -5.40 -28.77 -6.30
C ASP A 9 -4.32 -28.93 -5.21
N ARG A 10 -4.39 -28.06 -4.19
CA ARG A 10 -4.73 -28.56 -2.83
C ARG A 10 -5.05 -27.45 -1.82
N ASP A 11 -6.13 -27.73 -1.10
CA ASP A 11 -6.39 -27.48 0.32
C ASP A 11 -6.66 -26.05 0.82
N GLN A 12 -7.94 -25.89 1.15
CA GLN A 12 -8.43 -25.09 2.26
C GLN A 12 -7.67 -25.44 3.56
N ALA A 13 -7.13 -24.42 4.21
CA ALA A 13 -6.84 -24.42 5.64
C ALA A 13 -6.78 -22.96 6.09
N GLU A 14 -7.29 -22.49 7.21
CA GLU A 14 -8.22 -22.99 8.24
C GLU A 14 -8.55 -21.72 9.06
N ALA A 15 -9.72 -21.73 9.69
CA ALA A 15 -10.05 -21.07 10.96
C ALA A 15 -9.83 -19.55 11.15
N LEU A 16 -10.96 -18.82 11.10
CA LEU A 16 -11.39 -17.82 12.10
C LEU A 16 -10.41 -17.52 13.27
N ARG A 17 -9.69 -16.41 13.17
CA ARG A 17 -9.43 -15.44 14.26
C ARG A 17 -9.23 -14.08 13.58
N GLY A 18 -10.21 -13.21 13.48
CA GLY A 18 -11.15 -12.81 14.52
C GLY A 18 -10.78 -11.41 14.95
N PHE A 19 -11.02 -10.43 14.08
CA PHE A 19 -11.38 -9.05 14.39
C PHE A 19 -11.87 -8.49 13.06
N SER A 20 -13.17 -8.17 12.96
CA SER A 20 -13.76 -7.31 11.94
C SER A 20 -13.89 -5.95 12.56
N VAL A 21 -13.06 -4.98 12.15
CA VAL A 21 -13.20 -3.60 12.59
C VAL A 21 -13.85 -2.81 11.45
N GLN A 22 -15.14 -2.53 11.63
CA GLN A 22 -15.91 -1.63 10.78
C GLN A 22 -16.13 -0.33 11.57
N ALA A 23 -15.78 0.84 11.01
CA ALA A 23 -16.16 2.12 11.59
C ALA A 23 -16.69 3.08 10.50
N PRO A 24 -17.89 3.67 10.65
CA PRO A 24 -18.47 4.64 9.72
C PRO A 24 -18.06 6.11 9.98
N ARG A 25 -18.29 6.93 8.95
CA ARG A 25 -17.60 8.18 8.55
C ARG A 25 -18.20 9.48 9.10
N GLY A 26 -17.59 10.19 10.05
CA GLY A 26 -17.92 11.62 10.17
C GLY A 26 -17.31 12.37 11.35
N SER A 27 -16.24 13.13 11.05
CA SER A 27 -15.69 14.23 11.86
C SER A 27 -15.30 13.89 13.29
N PHE A 28 -14.01 13.79 13.65
CA PHE A 28 -13.47 14.31 14.93
C PHE A 28 -11.94 14.06 15.04
N PRO A 29 -11.14 14.94 15.69
CA PRO A 29 -9.73 14.71 15.94
C PRO A 29 -9.44 14.04 17.30
N ALA A 30 -8.67 12.93 17.20
CA ALA A 30 -7.82 12.18 18.16
C ALA A 30 -8.41 11.63 19.48
N PRO A 31 -7.93 10.46 20.00
CA PRO A 31 -7.30 9.28 19.37
C PRO A 31 -8.01 7.95 19.79
N GLU A 32 -8.06 6.89 18.97
CA GLU A 32 -7.23 5.64 19.03
C GLU A 32 -7.67 4.69 17.87
N GLU A 33 -7.91 5.22 16.67
CA GLU A 33 -8.40 4.49 15.48
C GLU A 33 -7.29 4.34 14.40
N ASP A 34 -6.50 3.26 14.42
CA ASP A 34 -5.42 3.01 13.43
C ASP A 34 -5.38 1.54 12.93
N GLU A 35 -6.49 0.81 12.93
CA GLU A 35 -6.51 -0.57 12.39
C GLU A 35 -7.07 -0.60 10.96
N TYR A 36 -6.20 -0.37 9.99
CA TYR A 36 -6.43 -0.74 8.60
C TYR A 36 -5.94 -2.18 8.39
N TYR A 37 -6.70 -3.02 7.68
CA TYR A 37 -6.13 -4.29 7.25
C TYR A 37 -5.04 -4.01 6.24
N TRP A 38 -3.85 -4.56 6.50
CA TRP A 38 -2.72 -4.46 5.59
C TRP A 38 -3.08 -4.88 4.16
N VAL A 39 -3.97 -5.85 4.00
CA VAL A 39 -4.48 -6.29 2.69
C VAL A 39 -5.26 -5.21 1.93
N ASP A 40 -5.98 -4.32 2.63
CA ASP A 40 -6.73 -3.24 1.98
C ASP A 40 -5.80 -2.12 1.51
N LEU A 41 -4.66 -1.94 2.20
CA LEU A 41 -3.65 -0.95 1.83
C LEU A 41 -2.81 -1.42 0.62
N ILE A 42 -2.57 -2.71 0.48
CA ILE A 42 -1.90 -3.28 -0.69
C ILE A 42 -2.69 -2.91 -1.94
N GLY A 43 -1.98 -2.47 -2.99
CA GLY A 43 -2.56 -1.99 -4.25
C GLY A 43 -3.11 -0.57 -4.20
N CYS A 44 -3.03 0.14 -3.06
CA CYS A 44 -3.34 1.57 -3.02
C CYS A 44 -2.21 2.39 -3.63
N ALA A 45 -2.56 3.39 -4.42
CA ALA A 45 -1.64 4.38 -4.95
C ALA A 45 -1.29 5.40 -3.85
N LEU A 46 0.00 5.53 -3.55
CA LEU A 46 0.51 6.53 -2.62
C LEU A 46 0.83 7.83 -3.37
N TYR A 47 0.23 8.92 -2.90
CA TYR A 47 0.46 10.27 -3.38
C TYR A 47 1.14 11.08 -2.28
N THR A 48 2.12 11.90 -2.66
CA THR A 48 2.68 12.92 -1.79
C THR A 48 2.06 14.27 -2.09
N SER A 49 1.91 15.11 -1.08
CA SER A 49 1.55 16.52 -1.19
C SER A 49 2.66 17.44 -0.68
N ALA A 50 3.87 16.93 -0.43
CA ALA A 50 4.99 17.67 0.14
C ALA A 50 5.38 18.93 -0.66
N ASN A 51 5.15 18.92 -1.98
CA ASN A 51 5.45 20.05 -2.88
C ASN A 51 4.23 20.94 -3.16
N GLY A 52 3.12 20.77 -2.45
CA GLY A 52 1.87 21.54 -2.60
C GLY A 52 0.89 20.98 -3.63
N GLU A 53 1.35 20.15 -4.57
CA GLU A 53 0.49 19.41 -5.51
C GLU A 53 0.57 17.89 -5.26
N PRO A 54 -0.54 17.14 -5.42
CA PRO A 54 -0.54 15.69 -5.25
C PRO A 54 0.25 15.02 -6.38
N ALA A 55 1.40 14.45 -6.05
CA ALA A 55 2.25 13.70 -6.98
C ALA A 55 2.20 12.20 -6.66
N LEU A 56 2.00 11.37 -7.69
CA LEU A 56 2.06 9.92 -7.54
C LEU A 56 3.49 9.51 -7.18
N ILE A 57 3.63 8.82 -6.05
CA ILE A 57 4.88 8.18 -5.66
C ILE A 57 4.96 6.79 -6.26
N GLY A 58 3.85 6.05 -6.17
CA GLY A 58 3.82 4.65 -6.53
C GLY A 58 2.61 3.92 -5.97
N VAL A 59 2.71 2.59 -5.91
CA VAL A 59 1.66 1.71 -5.41
C VAL A 59 2.18 0.87 -4.25
N VAL A 60 1.39 0.70 -3.20
CA VAL A 60 1.73 -0.18 -2.09
C VAL A 60 1.78 -1.62 -2.60
N GLY A 61 2.95 -2.22 -2.64
CA GLY A 61 3.12 -3.63 -2.99
C GLY A 61 2.95 -4.55 -1.80
N GLU A 62 3.39 -4.11 -0.62
CA GLU A 62 3.39 -4.91 0.59
C GLU A 62 3.30 -3.99 1.83
N VAL A 63 2.83 -4.54 2.95
CA VAL A 63 2.87 -3.86 4.25
C VAL A 63 3.64 -4.75 5.20
N LEU A 64 4.68 -4.18 5.79
CA LEU A 64 5.56 -4.82 6.76
C LEU A 64 5.16 -4.35 8.15
N ASP A 65 5.13 -5.27 9.11
CA ASP A 65 5.01 -4.94 10.53
C ASP A 65 6.38 -5.11 11.19
N ASN A 66 6.90 -4.02 11.76
CA ASN A 66 8.19 -4.02 12.44
C ASN A 66 8.07 -4.15 13.97
N GLY A 67 6.89 -4.53 14.49
CA GLY A 67 6.59 -4.65 15.91
C GLY A 67 6.31 -3.33 16.63
N ALA A 68 6.56 -2.18 16.01
CA ALA A 68 6.24 -0.85 16.58
C ALA A 68 5.24 -0.07 15.71
N HIS A 69 5.44 -0.06 14.39
CA HIS A 69 4.58 0.60 13.41
C HIS A 69 4.54 -0.18 12.09
N ALA A 70 3.43 -0.07 11.36
CA ALA A 70 3.35 -0.61 10.00
C ALA A 70 4.23 0.22 9.04
N VAL A 71 4.83 -0.43 8.06
CA VAL A 71 5.67 0.16 7.03
C VAL A 71 5.15 -0.28 5.66
N LEU A 72 4.72 0.68 4.86
CA LEU A 72 4.32 0.44 3.47
C LEU A 72 5.56 0.26 2.62
N LYS A 73 5.63 -0.85 1.91
CA LYS A 73 6.58 -1.05 0.83
C LYS A 73 5.92 -0.63 -0.48
N VAL A 74 6.30 0.54 -0.96
CA VAL A 74 5.73 1.21 -2.12
C VAL A 74 6.62 0.95 -3.33
N LEU A 75 6.07 0.33 -4.36
CA LEU A 75 6.72 0.20 -5.65
C LEU A 75 6.59 1.54 -6.36
N LEU A 76 7.72 2.20 -6.62
CA LEU A 76 7.77 3.52 -7.21
C LEU A 76 7.22 3.48 -8.63
N GLN A 77 6.32 4.40 -8.94
CA GLN A 77 5.74 4.55 -10.27
C GLN A 77 5.84 6.00 -10.72
N LYS A 78 6.05 6.19 -12.02
CA LYS A 78 6.01 7.51 -12.66
C LYS A 78 4.80 7.57 -13.60
N ALA A 79 4.33 8.78 -13.88
CA ALA A 79 3.35 8.99 -14.94
C ALA A 79 3.98 8.60 -16.30
N GLY A 80 3.44 7.56 -16.93
CA GLY A 80 3.79 7.12 -18.27
C GLY A 80 2.74 7.51 -19.31
N ALA A 81 3.05 7.28 -20.58
CA ALA A 81 2.17 7.65 -21.70
C ALA A 81 0.86 6.85 -21.73
N GLU A 82 0.88 5.60 -21.25
CA GLU A 82 -0.25 4.67 -21.27
C GLU A 82 -0.81 4.39 -19.86
N GLY A 83 -0.27 5.06 -18.84
CA GLY A 83 -0.62 4.85 -17.43
C GLY A 83 0.60 4.94 -16.50
N PRO A 84 0.44 4.70 -15.20
CA PRO A 84 1.54 4.66 -14.25
C PRO A 84 2.50 3.49 -14.58
N GLU A 85 3.77 3.83 -14.79
CA GLU A 85 4.83 2.87 -15.11
C GLU A 85 5.76 2.67 -13.91
N SER A 86 6.10 1.42 -13.60
CA SER A 86 7.05 1.11 -12.52
C SER A 86 8.44 1.65 -12.84
N ILE A 87 9.01 2.40 -11.91
CA ILE A 87 10.41 2.82 -11.97
C ILE A 87 11.27 1.59 -11.68
N LEU A 88 12.34 1.39 -12.45
CA LEU A 88 13.26 0.26 -12.26
C LEU A 88 14.57 0.72 -11.59
N ASP A 89 15.12 -0.11 -10.72
CA ASP A 89 16.44 0.06 -10.12
C ASP A 89 17.57 -0.23 -11.13
N ALA A 90 18.82 -0.02 -10.72
CA ALA A 90 20.00 -0.28 -11.55
C ALA A 90 20.15 -1.76 -12.01
N LYS A 91 19.37 -2.68 -11.43
CA LYS A 91 19.35 -4.11 -11.75
C LYS A 91 18.10 -4.50 -12.56
N GLY A 92 17.29 -3.52 -13.00
CA GLY A 92 16.08 -3.75 -13.80
C GLY A 92 14.89 -4.28 -12.99
N ARG A 93 14.90 -4.16 -11.67
CA ARG A 93 13.79 -4.59 -10.79
C ARG A 93 12.94 -3.38 -10.39
N PRO A 94 11.65 -3.53 -10.11
CA PRO A 94 10.83 -2.43 -9.60
C PRO A 94 11.51 -1.76 -8.40
N ALA A 95 11.75 -0.46 -8.50
CA ALA A 95 12.27 0.35 -7.42
C ALA A 95 11.21 0.43 -6.33
N GLU A 96 11.65 0.29 -5.08
CA GLU A 96 10.77 0.25 -3.93
C GLU A 96 11.23 1.25 -2.87
N MET A 97 10.28 1.77 -2.11
CA MET A 97 10.50 2.70 -1.01
C MET A 97 9.71 2.24 0.22
N LEU A 98 10.33 2.35 1.38
CA LEU A 98 9.69 2.05 2.66
C LEU A 98 9.15 3.34 3.25
N VAL A 99 7.83 3.41 3.41
CA VAL A 99 7.12 4.56 3.96
C VAL A 99 6.48 4.14 5.28
N PRO A 100 6.84 4.73 6.42
CA PRO A 100 6.20 4.43 7.69
C PRO A 100 4.73 4.86 7.64
N PHE A 101 3.83 3.91 7.90
CA PHE A 101 2.39 4.16 7.95
C PHE A 101 2.02 4.72 9.33
N VAL A 102 2.39 5.99 9.54
CA VAL A 102 2.14 6.72 10.78
C VAL A 102 1.33 7.98 10.48
N ARG A 103 0.43 8.35 11.38
CA ARG A 103 -0.39 9.58 11.24
C ARG A 103 0.42 10.87 11.09
N ALA A 104 1.69 10.84 11.49
CA ALA A 104 2.59 11.96 11.29
C ALA A 104 2.81 12.25 9.80
N HIS A 105 2.77 11.22 8.94
CA HIS A 105 3.01 11.36 7.50
C HIS A 105 1.80 11.03 6.63
N ILE A 106 0.88 10.20 7.12
CA ILE A 106 -0.32 9.80 6.38
C ILE A 106 -1.44 10.78 6.72
N HIS A 107 -1.90 11.53 5.74
CA HIS A 107 -2.96 12.53 5.91
C HIS A 107 -4.35 11.98 5.62
N ALA A 108 -4.48 11.16 4.58
CA ALA A 108 -5.75 10.54 4.22
C ALA A 108 -5.56 9.17 3.59
N VAL A 109 -6.54 8.29 3.82
CA VAL A 109 -6.62 6.97 3.20
C VAL A 109 -8.02 6.81 2.64
N ASP A 110 -8.12 6.72 1.32
CA ASP A 110 -9.36 6.43 0.60
C ASP A 110 -9.27 5.03 -0.01
N LEU A 111 -9.80 4.05 0.73
CA LEU A 111 -9.85 2.65 0.27
C LEU A 111 -10.78 2.45 -0.94
N ALA A 112 -11.79 3.30 -1.13
CA ALA A 112 -12.70 3.19 -2.26
C ALA A 112 -12.01 3.63 -3.56
N ALA A 113 -11.21 4.68 -3.49
CA ALA A 113 -10.38 5.15 -4.59
C ALA A 113 -9.02 4.40 -4.69
N ARG A 114 -8.72 3.53 -3.72
CA ARG A 114 -7.40 2.90 -3.51
C ARG A 114 -6.28 3.94 -3.53
N ARG A 115 -6.44 5.00 -2.75
CA ARG A 115 -5.54 6.15 -2.70
C ARG A 115 -5.11 6.43 -1.27
N ILE A 116 -3.83 6.67 -1.08
CA ILE A 116 -3.25 7.12 0.19
C ILE A 116 -2.57 8.46 -0.09
N ASP A 117 -2.92 9.49 0.68
CA ASP A 117 -2.29 10.80 0.61
C ASP A 117 -1.38 10.99 1.82
N SER A 118 -0.13 11.33 1.55
CA SER A 118 0.91 11.61 2.54
C SER A 118 1.61 12.93 2.26
N ASP A 119 2.43 13.40 3.19
CA ASP A 119 3.47 14.43 2.98
C ASP A 119 4.86 13.80 2.88
N TRP A 120 4.95 12.49 2.60
CA TRP A 120 6.23 11.81 2.55
C TRP A 120 7.14 12.51 1.53
N PRO A 121 8.33 12.98 1.94
CA PRO A 121 9.24 13.67 1.05
C PRO A 121 9.76 12.66 0.03
N VAL A 122 9.63 13.01 -1.24
CA VAL A 122 10.19 12.25 -2.35
C VAL A 122 11.21 13.14 -3.04
N GLU A 123 12.45 12.71 -3.00
CA GLU A 123 13.51 13.27 -3.81
C GLU A 123 13.39 12.62 -5.20
N PHE A 124 12.66 13.28 -6.10
CA PHE A 124 12.59 12.89 -7.52
C PHE A 124 13.75 13.48 -8.31
#